data_AF-A0A6P4ZAB3-F1
#
_entry.id   AF-A0A6P4ZAB3-F1
#
_cell.length_a   1.000
_cell.length_b   1.000
_cell.length_c   1.000
_cell.angle_alpha   90.00
_cell.angle_beta   90.00
_cell.angle_gamma   90.00
#
_symmetry.space_group_name_H-M   'P 1'
#
loop_
_entity.id
_entity.type
_entity.pdbx_description
1 polymer ?
#
loop_
_entity_poly.entity_id
_entity_poly.type
_entity_poly.pdbx_seq_one_letter_code
_entity_poly.pdbx_strand_id
1 'polypeptide(L)'
;MPSIHTLIEKAQARWAGHVRRMNDSRIPKMLLYGELAEGKRLAGRPKLRFKDSLKATLKSLSIPVENWEDAATDRHQWRRLVHQGAELAERRRISLAVSKREARKAREKNPSLQPLPEHKCDVCGRCFRARIGLVSHTRTHKD
;
A
#
# COMPACT_ATOMS: atom_id res chain seq x y z
N MET A 1 -2.34 -3.09 -20.71
CA MET A 1 -3.38 -3.57 -19.77
C MET A 1 -3.10 -3.01 -18.39
N PRO A 2 -4.12 -2.61 -17.60
CA PRO A 2 -3.91 -2.17 -16.23
C PRO A 2 -3.39 -3.31 -15.34
N SER A 3 -2.46 -3.01 -14.45
CA SER A 3 -2.00 -3.96 -13.44
C SER A 3 -3.13 -4.46 -12.53
N ILE A 4 -2.92 -5.61 -11.89
CA ILE A 4 -3.87 -6.16 -10.91
C ILE A 4 -4.13 -5.19 -9.75
N HIS A 5 -3.11 -4.43 -9.34
CA HIS A 5 -3.26 -3.38 -8.33
C HIS A 5 -4.25 -2.30 -8.79
N THR A 6 -4.12 -1.80 -10.01
CA THR A 6 -5.05 -0.83 -10.58
C THR A 6 -6.47 -1.37 -10.70
N LEU A 7 -6.62 -2.65 -11.07
CA LEU A 7 -7.94 -3.28 -11.17
C LEU A 7 -8.65 -3.33 -9.81
N ILE A 8 -7.94 -3.76 -8.76
CA ILE A 8 -8.46 -3.84 -7.39
C ILE A 8 -8.84 -2.45 -6.87
N GLU A 9 -7.95 -1.46 -7.00
CA GLU A 9 -8.20 -0.09 -6.57
C GLU A 9 -9.41 0.53 -7.28
N LYS A 10 -9.54 0.34 -8.60
CA LYS A 10 -10.71 0.80 -9.35
C LYS A 10 -11.99 0.14 -8.85
N ALA A 11 -11.97 -1.17 -8.58
CA ALA A 11 -13.14 -1.90 -8.08
C ALA A 11 -13.57 -1.38 -6.70
N GLN A 12 -12.61 -1.18 -5.79
CA GLN A 12 -12.87 -0.63 -4.45
C GLN A 12 -13.46 0.78 -4.52
N ALA A 13 -12.88 1.69 -5.32
CA ALA A 13 -13.40 3.04 -5.47
C ALA A 13 -14.78 3.08 -6.16
N ARG A 14 -15.02 2.21 -7.15
CA ARG A 14 -16.34 2.07 -7.79
C ARG A 14 -17.39 1.59 -6.79
N TRP A 15 -17.06 0.59 -5.98
CA TRP A 15 -17.93 0.10 -4.92
C TRP A 15 -18.24 1.19 -3.90
N ALA A 16 -17.22 1.91 -3.41
CA ALA A 16 -17.40 2.97 -2.43
C ALA A 16 -18.34 4.07 -2.93
N GLY A 17 -18.15 4.55 -4.16
CA GLY A 17 -19.05 5.53 -4.76
C GLY A 17 -20.47 4.98 -4.94
N HIS A 18 -20.62 3.69 -5.25
CA HIS A 18 -21.94 3.07 -5.30
C HIS A 18 -22.61 3.05 -3.92
N VAL A 19 -21.90 2.65 -2.88
CA VAL A 19 -22.41 2.62 -1.50
C VAL A 19 -22.78 4.02 -1.03
N ARG A 20 -21.97 5.05 -1.31
CA ARG A 20 -22.29 6.45 -0.96
C ARG A 20 -23.64 6.91 -1.52
N ARG A 21 -23.99 6.47 -2.73
CA ARG A 21 -25.26 6.80 -3.42
C ARG A 21 -26.43 5.87 -3.07
N MET A 22 -26.21 4.81 -2.29
CA MET A 22 -27.30 3.99 -1.77
C MET A 22 -28.11 4.75 -0.71
N ASN A 23 -29.35 4.32 -0.47
CA ASN A 23 -30.16 4.77 0.66
C ASN A 23 -29.50 4.38 1.99
N ASP A 24 -29.69 5.19 3.02
CA ASP A 24 -29.08 4.98 4.36
C ASP A 24 -29.56 3.74 5.09
N SER A 25 -30.77 3.25 4.76
CA SER A 25 -31.31 2.01 5.31
C SER A 25 -30.66 0.74 4.76
N ARG A 26 -29.76 0.85 3.76
CA ARG A 26 -29.12 -0.32 3.14
C ARG A 26 -27.95 -0.79 4.00
N ILE A 27 -27.94 -2.10 4.32
CA ILE A 27 -26.89 -2.75 5.11
C ILE A 27 -25.46 -2.38 4.68
N PRO A 28 -25.08 -2.37 3.38
CA PRO A 28 -23.72 -1.98 3.00
C PRO A 28 -23.33 -0.56 3.38
N LYS A 29 -24.28 0.38 3.32
CA LYS A 29 -24.05 1.78 3.69
C LYS A 29 -23.99 1.92 5.21
N MET A 30 -24.93 1.28 5.92
CA MET A 30 -24.90 1.19 7.38
C MET A 30 -23.59 0.60 7.89
N LEU A 31 -23.06 -0.45 7.26
CA LEU A 31 -21.81 -1.09 7.67
C LEU A 31 -20.58 -0.23 7.36
N LEU A 32 -20.60 0.52 6.26
CA LEU A 32 -19.48 1.39 5.87
C LEU A 32 -19.34 2.61 6.80
N TYR A 33 -20.47 3.21 7.19
CA TYR A 33 -20.53 4.40 8.03
C TYR A 33 -20.79 4.11 9.52
N GLY A 34 -21.20 2.88 9.84
CA GLY A 34 -21.51 2.47 11.20
C GLY A 34 -20.26 2.36 12.06
N GLU A 35 -20.43 2.74 13.32
CA GLU A 35 -19.40 2.64 14.36
C GLU A 35 -19.91 1.73 15.48
N LEU A 36 -18.98 1.13 16.23
CA LEU A 36 -19.38 0.30 17.37
C LEU A 36 -19.91 1.23 18.47
N ALA A 37 -21.14 0.98 18.95
CA ALA A 37 -21.71 1.69 20.09
C ALA A 37 -20.92 1.40 21.37
N GLU A 38 -20.49 0.15 21.55
CA GLU A 38 -19.71 -0.31 22.70
C GLU A 38 -18.54 -1.18 22.28
N GLY A 39 -17.49 -1.19 23.09
CA GLY A 39 -16.28 -1.98 22.88
C GLY A 39 -15.13 -1.20 22.23
N LYS A 40 -13.91 -1.71 22.42
CA LYS A 40 -12.67 -1.13 21.91
C LYS A 40 -11.94 -2.17 21.07
N ARG A 41 -11.19 -1.73 20.05
CA ARG A 41 -10.32 -2.65 19.31
C ARG A 41 -9.15 -3.06 20.18
N LEU A 42 -8.74 -4.32 20.07
CA LEU A 42 -7.55 -4.83 20.76
C LEU A 42 -6.31 -4.02 20.40
N ALA A 43 -5.44 -3.77 21.38
CA ALA A 43 -4.15 -3.15 21.14
C ALA A 43 -3.22 -4.06 20.32
N GLY A 44 -2.32 -3.47 19.54
CA GLY A 44 -1.36 -4.19 18.69
C GLY A 44 -1.68 -4.07 17.20
N ARG A 45 -1.86 -5.21 16.50
CA ARG A 45 -2.09 -5.26 15.05
C ARG A 45 -3.49 -5.78 14.68
N PRO A 46 -4.58 -5.03 14.94
CA PRO A 46 -5.90 -5.35 14.43
C PRO A 46 -5.92 -5.51 12.90
N LYS A 47 -6.81 -6.38 12.39
CA LYS A 47 -7.06 -6.48 10.95
C LYS A 47 -7.55 -5.14 10.39
N LEU A 48 -7.10 -4.74 9.21
CA LEU A 48 -7.57 -3.53 8.56
C LEU A 48 -9.07 -3.62 8.25
N ARG A 49 -9.79 -2.53 8.44
CA ARG A 49 -11.19 -2.40 7.99
C ARG A 49 -11.21 -2.10 6.50
N PHE A 50 -12.35 -2.34 5.87
CA PHE A 50 -12.56 -1.91 4.49
C PHE A 50 -12.32 -0.40 4.31
N LYS A 51 -12.77 0.44 5.25
CA LYS A 51 -12.55 1.89 5.25
C LYS A 51 -11.05 2.26 5.21
N ASP A 52 -10.20 1.50 5.90
CA ASP A 52 -8.76 1.71 5.89
C ASP A 52 -8.16 1.39 4.51
N SER A 53 -8.58 0.28 3.89
CA SER A 53 -8.20 -0.08 2.52
C SER A 53 -8.70 0.94 1.51
N LEU A 54 -9.94 1.42 1.64
CA LEU A 54 -10.50 2.47 0.79
C LEU A 54 -9.69 3.76 0.90
N LYS A 55 -9.33 4.20 2.11
CA LYS A 55 -8.49 5.39 2.33
C LYS A 55 -7.13 5.26 1.64
N ALA A 56 -6.50 4.08 1.67
CA ALA A 56 -5.27 3.83 0.94
C ALA A 56 -5.46 3.91 -0.59
N THR A 57 -6.55 3.32 -1.09
CA THR A 57 -6.91 3.36 -2.51
C THR A 57 -7.18 4.77 -3.01
N LEU A 58 -7.96 5.58 -2.28
CA LEU A 58 -8.24 6.97 -2.66
C LEU A 58 -6.94 7.80 -2.74
N LYS A 59 -6.01 7.61 -1.79
CA LYS A 59 -4.68 8.25 -1.83
C LYS A 59 -3.88 7.82 -3.07
N SER A 60 -3.86 6.52 -3.38
CA SER A 60 -3.18 5.98 -4.57
C SER A 60 -3.72 6.62 -5.85
N LEU A 61 -5.05 6.72 -5.95
CA LEU A 61 -5.76 7.33 -7.08
C LEU A 61 -5.71 8.87 -7.09
N SER A 62 -5.05 9.51 -6.11
CA SER A 62 -5.01 10.98 -5.95
C SER A 62 -6.41 11.63 -5.82
N ILE A 63 -7.35 10.91 -5.21
CA ILE A 63 -8.67 11.43 -4.86
C ILE A 63 -8.59 11.96 -3.42
N PRO A 64 -9.05 13.18 -3.15
CA PRO A 64 -9.03 13.74 -1.80
C PRO A 64 -9.89 12.91 -0.84
N VAL A 65 -9.30 12.49 0.28
CA VAL A 65 -9.91 11.53 1.21
C VAL A 65 -10.98 12.15 2.10
N GLU A 66 -10.94 13.46 2.35
CA GLU A 66 -11.84 14.10 3.31
C GLU A 66 -13.17 14.53 2.68
N ASN A 67 -13.24 14.63 1.35
CA ASN A 67 -14.43 15.10 0.61
C ASN A 67 -14.76 14.21 -0.62
N TRP A 68 -14.31 12.96 -0.62
CA TRP A 68 -14.62 12.03 -1.71
C TRP A 68 -16.11 11.70 -1.76
N GLU A 69 -16.83 11.77 -0.64
CA GLU A 69 -18.28 11.56 -0.59
C GLU A 69 -19.04 12.54 -1.48
N ASP A 70 -18.62 13.81 -1.50
CA ASP A 70 -19.25 14.86 -2.30
C ASP A 70 -19.01 14.59 -3.78
N ALA A 71 -17.76 14.31 -4.15
CA ALA A 71 -17.40 13.91 -5.51
C ALA A 71 -18.06 12.60 -5.96
N ALA A 72 -18.42 11.72 -5.02
CA ALA A 72 -19.11 10.48 -5.30
C ALA A 72 -20.63 10.65 -5.48
N THR A 73 -21.20 11.80 -5.13
CA THR A 73 -22.64 12.08 -5.30
C THR A 73 -23.01 12.07 -6.78
N ASP A 74 -22.24 12.77 -7.63
CA ASP A 74 -22.37 12.63 -9.08
C ASP A 74 -21.66 11.36 -9.58
N ARG A 75 -22.44 10.45 -10.16
CA ARG A 75 -21.93 9.21 -10.78
C ARG A 75 -20.96 9.47 -11.92
N HIS A 76 -21.20 10.49 -12.75
CA HIS A 76 -20.37 10.79 -13.92
C HIS A 76 -19.04 11.39 -13.49
N GLN A 77 -19.05 12.42 -12.63
CA GLN A 77 -17.84 12.95 -12.00
C GLN A 77 -17.04 11.86 -11.28
N TRP A 78 -17.68 11.03 -10.46
CA TRP A 78 -16.99 9.94 -9.76
C TRP A 78 -16.30 8.97 -10.72
N ARG A 79 -17.00 8.54 -11.76
CA ARG A 79 -16.43 7.63 -12.77
C ARG A 79 -15.22 8.25 -13.44
N ARG A 80 -15.28 9.53 -13.84
CA ARG A 80 -14.14 10.23 -14.46
C ARG A 80 -12.94 10.30 -13.51
N LEU A 81 -13.15 10.70 -12.25
CA LEU A 81 -12.09 10.80 -11.24
C LEU A 81 -11.41 9.45 -10.99
N VAL A 82 -12.19 8.38 -10.83
CA VAL A 82 -11.62 7.02 -10.63
C VAL A 82 -10.82 6.55 -11.84
N HIS A 83 -11.27 6.86 -13.07
CA HIS A 83 -10.53 6.50 -14.27
C HIS A 83 -9.21 7.30 -14.40
N GLN A 84 -9.26 8.62 -14.26
CA GLN A 84 -8.08 9.48 -14.31
C GLN A 84 -7.07 9.14 -13.20
N GLY A 85 -7.57 8.94 -11.98
CA GLY A 85 -6.76 8.56 -10.83
C GLY A 85 -6.07 7.21 -11.03
N ALA A 86 -6.77 6.25 -11.65
CA ALA A 86 -6.21 4.93 -11.93
C ALA A 86 -5.10 4.97 -12.98
N GLU A 87 -5.27 5.76 -14.04
CA GLU A 87 -4.23 5.96 -15.05
C GLU A 87 -2.99 6.64 -14.46
N LEU A 88 -3.19 7.62 -13.57
CA LEU A 88 -2.11 8.28 -12.85
C LEU A 88 -1.38 7.31 -11.90
N ALA A 89 -2.12 6.54 -11.11
CA ALA A 89 -1.57 5.54 -10.20
C ALA A 89 -0.74 4.49 -10.97
N GLU A 90 -1.25 4.02 -12.10
CA GLU A 90 -0.54 3.06 -12.95
C GLU A 90 0.75 3.65 -13.52
N ARG A 91 0.71 4.88 -14.06
CA ARG A 91 1.91 5.58 -14.55
C ARG A 91 2.96 5.74 -13.46
N ARG A 92 2.56 6.14 -12.25
CA ARG A 92 3.46 6.23 -11.09
C ARG A 92 4.09 4.89 -10.74
N ARG A 93 3.31 3.80 -10.74
CA ARG A 93 3.85 2.46 -10.47
C ARG A 93 4.86 2.02 -11.51
N ILE A 94 4.56 2.19 -12.80
CA ILE A 94 5.46 1.84 -13.89
C ILE A 94 6.77 2.64 -13.77
N SER A 95 6.67 3.96 -13.59
CA SER A 95 7.83 4.83 -13.41
C SER A 95 8.71 4.41 -12.22
N LEU A 96 8.09 4.14 -11.07
CA LEU A 96 8.81 3.65 -9.88
C LEU A 96 9.46 2.28 -10.12
N ALA A 97 8.80 1.37 -10.85
CA ALA A 97 9.35 0.06 -11.17
C ALA A 97 10.56 0.17 -12.11
N VAL A 98 10.48 1.04 -13.12
CA VAL A 98 11.58 1.33 -14.05
C VAL A 98 12.77 1.92 -13.28
N SER A 99 12.54 2.96 -12.47
CA SER A 99 13.59 3.60 -11.66
C SER A 99 14.27 2.61 -10.71
N LYS A 100 13.51 1.75 -10.03
CA LYS A 100 14.07 0.69 -9.17
C LYS A 100 14.92 -0.31 -9.97
N ARG A 101 14.50 -0.65 -11.18
CA ARG A 101 15.25 -1.57 -12.06
C ARG A 101 16.54 -0.93 -12.56
N GLU A 102 16.51 0.33 -12.95
CA GLU A 102 17.68 1.11 -13.36
C GLU A 102 18.69 1.23 -12.22
N ALA A 103 18.23 1.56 -11.02
CA ALA A 103 19.08 1.62 -9.82
C ALA A 103 19.76 0.27 -9.53
N ARG A 104 19.06 -0.86 -9.74
CA ARG A 104 19.65 -2.20 -9.59
C ARG A 104 20.75 -2.46 -10.63
N LYS A 105 20.46 -2.18 -11.92
CA LYS A 105 21.45 -2.34 -13.01
C LYS A 105 22.67 -1.45 -12.80
N ALA A 106 22.50 -0.23 -12.30
CA ALA A 106 23.60 0.67 -11.99
C ALA A 106 24.52 0.09 -10.88
N ARG A 107 23.94 -0.49 -9.82
CA ARG A 107 24.69 -1.16 -8.75
C ARG A 107 25.40 -2.44 -9.18
N GLU A 108 24.87 -3.13 -10.18
CA GLU A 108 25.53 -4.31 -10.79
C GLU A 108 26.74 -3.88 -11.63
N LYS A 109 26.60 -2.81 -12.43
CA LYS A 109 27.67 -2.28 -13.27
C LYS A 109 28.78 -1.57 -12.48
N ASN A 110 28.46 -1.01 -11.33
CA ASN A 110 29.45 -0.35 -10.46
C ASN A 110 29.42 -0.95 -9.05
N PRO A 111 30.22 -2.01 -8.78
CA PRO A 111 30.31 -2.66 -7.47
C PRO A 111 30.69 -1.72 -6.31
N SER A 112 31.34 -0.58 -6.59
CA SER A 112 31.68 0.43 -5.56
C SER A 112 30.45 1.15 -4.99
N LEU A 113 29.29 1.10 -5.67
CA LEU A 113 28.01 1.61 -5.18
C LEU A 113 27.27 0.61 -4.27
N GLN A 114 27.83 -0.59 -4.06
CA GLN A 114 27.28 -1.54 -3.12
C GLN A 114 27.67 -1.14 -1.69
N PRO A 115 26.73 -1.15 -0.74
CA PRO A 115 27.08 -0.98 0.67
C PRO A 115 28.12 -2.02 1.06
N LEU A 116 29.23 -1.56 1.64
CA LEU A 116 30.27 -2.44 2.15
C LEU A 116 29.65 -3.35 3.22
N PRO A 117 30.10 -4.62 3.34
CA PRO A 117 29.70 -5.46 4.44
C PRO A 117 30.16 -4.84 5.78
N GLU A 118 29.27 -4.14 6.48
CA GLU A 118 29.59 -3.44 7.73
C GLU A 118 29.58 -4.36 8.96
N HIS A 119 29.09 -5.59 8.82
CA HIS A 119 28.83 -6.46 9.97
C HIS A 119 29.65 -7.74 9.89
N LYS A 120 30.66 -7.85 10.73
CA LYS A 120 31.54 -9.02 10.82
C LYS A 120 31.14 -9.87 12.04
N CYS A 121 31.21 -11.19 11.89
CA CYS A 121 31.10 -12.11 13.02
C CYS A 121 32.42 -12.18 13.78
N ASP A 122 32.37 -11.99 15.10
CA ASP A 122 33.55 -12.02 15.95
C ASP A 122 34.12 -13.44 16.15
N VAL A 123 33.32 -14.48 15.93
CA VAL A 123 33.72 -15.88 16.14
C VAL A 123 34.41 -16.47 14.91
N CYS A 124 33.79 -16.38 13.73
CA CYS A 124 34.30 -17.01 12.51
C CYS A 124 34.73 -16.01 11.42
N GLY A 125 34.67 -14.71 11.69
CA GLY A 125 35.11 -13.66 10.78
C GLY A 125 34.23 -13.42 9.56
N ARG A 126 33.10 -14.12 9.43
CA ARG A 126 32.20 -14.02 8.27
C ARG A 126 31.53 -12.65 8.20
N CYS A 127 31.50 -12.03 7.02
CA CYS A 127 30.92 -10.70 6.81
C CYS A 127 29.49 -10.77 6.27
N PHE A 128 28.64 -9.86 6.74
CA PHE A 128 27.22 -9.77 6.40
C PHE A 128 26.88 -8.35 5.94
N ARG A 129 25.96 -8.26 4.99
CA ARG A 129 25.45 -6.99 4.44
C ARG A 129 24.38 -6.32 5.31
N ALA A 130 23.90 -7.00 6.34
CA ALA A 130 22.86 -6.48 7.25
C ALA A 130 23.01 -7.07 8.66
N ARG A 131 22.77 -6.24 9.68
CA ARG A 131 22.86 -6.64 11.10
C ARG A 131 21.98 -7.84 11.43
N ILE A 132 20.79 -7.93 10.85
CA ILE A 132 19.88 -9.09 11.04
C ILE A 132 20.54 -10.40 10.59
N GLY A 133 21.27 -10.38 9.47
CA GLY A 133 22.02 -11.54 8.98
C GLY A 133 23.11 -11.98 9.96
N LEU A 134 23.87 -11.01 10.49
CA LEU A 134 24.86 -11.28 11.55
C LEU A 134 24.19 -11.83 12.80
N VAL A 135 23.12 -11.21 13.32
CA VAL A 135 22.41 -11.66 14.52
C VAL A 135 21.88 -13.09 14.34
N SER A 136 21.26 -13.38 13.19
CA SER A 136 20.80 -14.75 12.90
C SER A 136 21.96 -15.74 12.86
N HIS A 137 23.09 -15.35 12.26
CA HIS A 137 24.28 -16.17 12.21
C HIS A 137 24.93 -16.38 13.59
N THR A 138 25.00 -15.37 14.45
CA THR A 138 25.59 -15.53 15.79
C THR A 138 24.89 -16.57 16.67
N ARG A 139 23.64 -16.93 16.34
CA ARG A 139 22.91 -18.03 16.99
C ARG A 139 23.47 -19.41 16.65
N THR A 140 24.22 -19.57 15.56
CA THR A 140 24.89 -20.84 15.24
C THR A 140 26.15 -21.06 16.05
N HIS A 141 26.63 -20.03 16.77
CA HIS A 141 27.82 -20.10 17.64
C HIS A 141 27.47 -20.11 19.13
N LYS A 142 26.18 -19.97 19.46
CA LYS A 142 25.68 -20.06 20.83
C LYS A 142 25.13 -21.48 21.00
N ASP A 143 25.95 -22.35 21.58
CA ASP A 143 25.45 -23.55 22.26
C ASP A 143 24.54 -23.16 23.44
#